data_AF-A0A357M2E1-F1
#
_entry.id   AF-A0A357M2E1-F1
#
_cell.length_a   1.000
_cell.length_b   1.000
_cell.length_c   1.000
_cell.angle_alpha   90.00
_cell.angle_beta   90.00
_cell.angle_gamma   90.00
#
_symmetry.space_group_name_H-M   'P 1'
#
loop_
_entity.id
_entity.type
_entity.pdbx_description
1 polymer ?
#
loop_
_entity_poly.entity_id
_entity_poly.type
_entity_poly.pdbx_seq_one_letter_code
_entity_poly.pdbx_strand_id
1 'polypeptide(L)'
;MKKSTSISNILQSVIPKEKILLLLQELEYVDVARKFTVYDLFLFLTEASFQQWEGYRDGEARMGLGGLRTVDHSTLSKKAKEVPFELFKQLLNLMIRLCNRSTRRHLGIPKALLL
;
A
#
# COMPACT_ATOMS: atom_id res chain seq x y z
N MET A 1 -21.43 -1.68 -17.93
CA MET A 1 -20.72 -1.72 -16.62
C MET A 1 -19.26 -1.39 -16.87
N LYS A 2 -18.77 -0.21 -16.47
CA LYS A 2 -17.33 0.11 -16.54
C LYS A 2 -16.59 -0.80 -15.57
N LYS A 3 -16.03 -1.91 -16.06
CA LYS A 3 -15.06 -2.73 -15.32
C LYS A 3 -13.75 -1.95 -15.23
N SER A 4 -13.75 -0.84 -14.46
CA SER A 4 -12.51 -0.21 -14.07
C SER A 4 -11.86 -1.17 -13.09
N THR A 5 -10.88 -1.95 -13.54
CA THR A 5 -10.06 -2.75 -12.64
C THR A 5 -9.29 -1.75 -11.78
N SER A 6 -9.78 -1.50 -10.56
CA SER A 6 -9.10 -0.67 -9.56
C SER A 6 -7.66 -1.17 -9.41
N ILE A 7 -6.68 -0.27 -9.30
CA ILE A 7 -5.27 -0.68 -9.12
C ILE A 7 -5.13 -1.54 -7.86
N SER A 8 -6.00 -1.32 -6.86
CA SER A 8 -6.16 -2.17 -5.68
C SER A 8 -6.37 -3.65 -6.01
N ASN A 9 -7.15 -4.01 -7.03
CA ASN A 9 -7.37 -5.42 -7.42
C ASN A 9 -6.11 -6.06 -7.99
N ILE A 10 -5.36 -5.31 -8.79
CA ILE A 10 -4.07 -5.77 -9.35
C ILE A 10 -3.09 -5.98 -8.21
N LEU A 11 -3.01 -5.03 -7.27
CA LEU A 11 -2.12 -5.14 -6.13
C LEU A 11 -2.48 -6.29 -5.21
N GLN A 12 -3.76 -6.55 -4.96
CA GLN A 12 -4.18 -7.71 -4.17
C GLN A 12 -3.70 -9.03 -4.81
N SER A 13 -3.64 -9.11 -6.14
CA SER A 13 -3.10 -10.27 -6.84
C SER A 13 -1.57 -10.37 -6.77
N VAL A 14 -0.86 -9.25 -6.83
CA VAL A 14 0.62 -9.24 -6.91
C VAL A 14 1.27 -9.24 -5.52
N ILE A 15 0.65 -8.54 -4.58
CA ILE A 15 1.07 -8.37 -3.19
C ILE A 15 -0.15 -8.68 -2.30
N PRO A 16 -0.45 -9.98 -2.11
CA PRO A 16 -1.57 -10.35 -1.26
C PRO A 16 -1.23 -10.06 0.21
N LYS A 17 -2.26 -10.06 1.05
CA LYS A 17 -2.18 -9.63 2.45
C LYS A 17 -1.11 -10.37 3.24
N GLU A 18 -0.89 -11.65 2.95
CA GLU A 18 0.07 -12.51 3.63
C GLU A 18 1.51 -11.99 3.49
N LYS A 19 1.85 -11.40 2.32
CA LYS A 19 3.18 -10.80 2.15
C LYS A 19 3.38 -9.60 3.07
N ILE A 20 2.36 -8.78 3.26
CA ILE A 20 2.43 -7.63 4.17
C ILE A 20 2.50 -8.09 5.62
N LEU A 21 1.77 -9.14 5.99
CA LEU A 21 1.84 -9.72 7.33
C LEU A 21 3.24 -10.23 7.69
N LEU A 22 3.95 -10.86 6.73
CA LEU A 22 5.33 -11.29 6.95
C LEU A 22 6.26 -10.09 7.23
N LEU A 23 6.13 -9.00 6.48
CA LEU A 23 6.91 -7.77 6.72
C LEU A 23 6.59 -7.15 8.09
N LEU A 24 5.32 -7.15 8.49
CA LEU A 24 4.91 -6.67 9.82
C LEU A 24 5.52 -7.51 10.94
N GLN A 25 5.59 -8.83 10.76
CA GLN A 25 6.23 -9.75 11.69
C GLN A 25 7.74 -9.48 11.80
N GLU A 26 8.43 -9.26 10.67
CA GLU A 26 9.85 -8.90 10.65
C GLU A 26 10.14 -7.57 11.37
N LEU A 27 9.17 -6.66 11.38
CA LEU A 27 9.26 -5.37 12.06
C LEU A 27 8.75 -5.39 13.51
N GLU A 28 8.37 -6.57 14.02
CA GLU A 28 7.74 -6.73 15.35
C GLU A 28 6.52 -5.80 15.56
N TYR A 29 5.86 -5.41 14.46
CA TYR A 29 4.70 -4.53 14.49
C TYR A 29 3.41 -5.35 14.53
N VAL A 30 2.60 -5.13 15.58
CA VAL A 30 1.30 -5.75 15.73
C VAL A 30 0.20 -4.79 15.27
N ASP A 31 -0.46 -5.12 14.17
CA ASP A 31 -1.63 -4.34 13.72
C ASP A 31 -2.87 -4.65 14.57
N VAL A 32 -3.12 -3.80 15.57
CA VAL A 32 -4.26 -3.94 16.49
C VAL A 32 -5.58 -3.37 15.95
N ALA A 33 -5.57 -2.75 14.77
CA ALA A 33 -6.75 -2.05 14.27
C ALA A 33 -7.80 -3.02 13.72
N ARG A 34 -9.03 -2.91 14.27
CA ARG A 34 -10.17 -3.75 13.86
C ARG A 34 -10.91 -3.24 12.62
N LYS A 35 -10.92 -1.92 12.40
CA LYS A 35 -11.74 -1.29 11.33
C LYS A 35 -10.96 -1.03 10.04
N PHE A 36 -9.66 -0.75 10.16
CA PHE A 36 -8.80 -0.32 9.08
C PHE A 36 -7.36 -0.77 9.36
N THR A 37 -6.95 -1.82 8.65
CA THR A 37 -5.67 -2.48 8.83
C THR A 37 -4.55 -1.77 8.07
N VAL A 38 -3.30 -2.16 8.32
CA VAL A 38 -2.14 -1.75 7.52
C VAL A 38 -2.33 -2.12 6.05
N TYR A 39 -2.94 -3.27 5.78
CA TYR A 39 -3.23 -3.70 4.41
C TYR A 39 -4.23 -2.75 3.73
N ASP A 40 -5.26 -2.32 4.45
CA ASP A 40 -6.22 -1.34 3.95
C ASP A 40 -5.55 0.01 3.67
N LEU A 41 -4.62 0.43 4.54
CA LEU A 41 -3.81 1.63 4.33
C LEU A 41 -2.94 1.51 3.06
N PHE A 42 -2.30 0.37 2.85
CA PHE A 42 -1.49 0.12 1.64
C PHE A 42 -2.32 0.24 0.35
N LEU A 43 -3.49 -0.38 0.32
CA LEU A 43 -4.40 -0.28 -0.82
C LEU A 43 -4.90 1.15 -1.02
N PHE A 44 -5.26 1.84 0.07
CA PHE A 44 -5.68 3.24 0.04
C PHE A 44 -4.60 4.14 -0.55
N LEU A 45 -3.37 4.09 -0.02
CA LEU A 45 -2.29 4.97 -0.46
C LEU A 45 -1.93 4.74 -1.92
N THR A 46 -1.99 3.49 -2.38
CA THR A 46 -1.67 3.20 -3.78
C THR A 46 -2.77 3.67 -4.73
N GLU A 47 -4.04 3.43 -4.40
CA GLU A 47 -5.16 3.93 -5.20
C GLU A 47 -5.19 5.47 -5.20
N ALA A 48 -4.97 6.09 -4.04
CA ALA A 48 -4.85 7.54 -3.91
C ALA A 48 -3.72 8.11 -4.76
N SER A 49 -2.56 7.44 -4.78
CA SER A 49 -1.43 7.85 -5.62
C SER A 49 -1.73 7.67 -7.11
N PHE A 50 -2.36 6.55 -7.48
CA PHE A 50 -2.70 6.23 -8.87
C PHE A 50 -3.75 7.19 -9.45
N GLN A 51 -4.76 7.53 -8.65
CA GLN A 51 -5.82 8.47 -9.03
C GLN A 51 -5.51 9.92 -8.66
N GLN A 52 -4.33 10.21 -8.12
CA GLN A 52 -3.84 11.55 -7.79
C GLN A 52 -4.77 12.31 -6.83
N TRP A 53 -5.23 11.66 -5.77
CA TRP A 53 -6.07 12.30 -4.75
C TRP A 53 -5.27 13.33 -3.95
N GLU A 54 -5.90 14.47 -3.65
CA GLU A 54 -5.20 15.63 -3.05
C GLU A 54 -4.81 15.40 -1.57
N GLY A 55 -5.45 14.43 -0.90
CA GLY A 55 -5.14 14.08 0.48
C GLY A 55 -6.19 13.19 1.11
N TYR A 56 -6.12 13.01 2.44
CA TYR A 56 -7.01 12.07 3.14
C TYR A 56 -8.50 12.45 3.07
N ARG A 57 -8.83 13.75 3.05
CA ARG A 57 -10.24 14.20 2.93
C ARG A 57 -10.82 13.91 1.56
N ASP A 58 -10.05 14.17 0.51
CA ASP A 58 -10.44 13.84 -0.87
C ASP A 58 -10.54 12.31 -1.03
N GLY A 59 -9.60 11.57 -0.46
CA GLY A 59 -9.63 10.11 -0.45
C GLY A 59 -10.81 9.51 0.32
N GLU A 60 -11.23 10.10 1.44
CA GLU A 60 -12.44 9.72 2.17
C GLU A 60 -13.70 9.81 1.29
N ALA A 61 -13.81 10.85 0.46
CA ALA A 61 -14.95 11.00 -0.45
C ALA A 61 -14.94 9.97 -1.60
N ARG A 62 -13.77 9.43 -1.96
CA ARG A 62 -13.58 8.60 -3.16
C ARG A 62 -13.41 7.11 -2.89
N MET A 63 -12.97 6.72 -1.69
CA MET A 63 -12.68 5.32 -1.33
C MET A 63 -13.82 4.34 -1.62
N GLY A 64 -15.07 4.76 -1.38
CA GLY A 64 -16.25 3.93 -1.67
C GLY A 64 -16.45 3.65 -3.16
N LEU A 65 -16.02 4.55 -4.04
CA LEU A 65 -16.08 4.39 -5.49
C LEU A 65 -15.03 3.39 -6.01
N GLY A 66 -13.91 3.26 -5.31
CA GLY A 66 -12.79 2.36 -5.64
C GLY A 66 -12.86 0.98 -4.98
N GLY A 67 -13.96 0.64 -4.30
CA GLY A 67 -14.10 -0.64 -3.59
C GLY A 67 -13.14 -0.79 -2.38
N LEU A 68 -12.61 0.32 -1.88
CA LEU A 68 -11.73 0.33 -0.71
C LEU A 68 -12.53 0.32 0.59
N ARG A 69 -11.85 -0.04 1.69
CA ARG A 69 -12.43 0.01 3.04
C ARG A 69 -12.75 1.46 3.41
N THR A 70 -14.03 1.76 3.63
CA THR A 70 -14.48 3.12 3.95
C THR A 70 -14.25 3.50 5.41
N VAL A 71 -13.49 4.57 5.67
CA VAL A 71 -13.24 5.17 6.99
C VAL A 71 -13.03 6.69 6.86
N ASP A 72 -13.21 7.43 7.95
CA ASP A 72 -12.96 8.86 7.97
C ASP A 72 -11.46 9.21 7.79
N HIS A 73 -11.18 10.43 7.29
CA HIS A 73 -9.82 10.94 7.11
C HIS A 73 -8.99 10.97 8.41
N SER A 74 -9.64 11.07 9.56
CA SER A 74 -8.97 11.05 10.87
C SER A 74 -8.41 9.65 11.17
N THR A 75 -9.14 8.61 10.82
CA THR A 75 -8.72 7.21 10.93
C THR A 75 -7.59 6.90 9.95
N LEU A 76 -7.69 7.39 8.71
CA LEU A 76 -6.61 7.28 7.71
C LEU A 76 -5.31 7.91 8.24
N SER A 77 -5.39 9.17 8.69
CA SER A 77 -4.23 9.92 9.17
C SER A 77 -3.60 9.29 10.42
N LYS A 78 -4.42 8.82 11.38
CA LYS A 78 -3.93 8.12 12.57
C LYS A 78 -3.19 6.84 12.20
N LYS A 79 -3.79 5.99 11.34
CA LYS A 79 -3.13 4.75 10.91
C LYS A 79 -1.84 5.03 10.14
N ALA A 80 -1.83 6.01 9.24
CA ALA A 80 -0.63 6.41 8.52
C ALA A 80 0.49 6.91 9.44
N LYS A 81 0.14 7.54 10.56
CA LYS A 81 1.10 7.96 11.59
C LYS A 81 1.64 6.79 12.42
N GLU A 82 0.82 5.77 12.69
CA GLU A 82 1.18 4.59 13.49
C GLU A 82 2.05 3.58 12.73
N VAL A 83 1.89 3.48 11.42
CA VAL A 83 2.60 2.49 10.59
C VAL A 83 4.07 2.89 10.44
N PRO A 84 5.02 1.99 10.76
CA PRO A 84 6.45 2.27 10.60
C PRO A 84 6.81 2.59 9.14
N PHE A 85 7.64 3.61 8.94
CA PHE A 85 8.12 3.98 7.60
C PHE A 85 8.92 2.85 6.94
N GLU A 86 9.65 2.07 7.75
CA GLU A 86 10.40 0.89 7.37
C GLU A 86 9.56 -0.12 6.59
N LEU A 87 8.26 -0.24 6.90
CA LEU A 87 7.35 -1.11 6.14
C LEU A 87 7.29 -0.71 4.67
N PHE A 88 7.16 0.58 4.38
CA PHE A 88 7.11 1.06 2.99
C PHE A 88 8.43 0.88 2.26
N LYS A 89 9.57 0.96 2.97
CA LYS A 89 10.88 0.61 2.40
C LYS A 89 10.96 -0.87 2.03
N GLN A 90 10.49 -1.76 2.91
CA GLN A 90 10.46 -3.19 2.62
C GLN A 90 9.46 -3.53 1.50
N LEU A 91 8.30 -2.86 1.45
CA LEU A 91 7.33 -2.99 0.36
C LEU A 91 7.91 -2.58 -1.00
N LEU A 92 8.66 -1.47 -1.05
CA LEU A 92 9.36 -1.07 -2.27
C LEU A 92 10.37 -2.13 -2.71
N ASN A 93 11.15 -2.67 -1.77
CA ASN A 93 12.09 -3.75 -2.06
C ASN A 93 11.38 -5.02 -2.56
N LEU A 94 10.24 -5.38 -1.97
CA LEU A 94 9.41 -6.49 -2.42
C LEU A 94 8.93 -6.26 -3.86
N MET A 95 8.40 -5.07 -4.19
CA MET A 95 7.97 -4.72 -5.54
C MET A 95 9.12 -4.86 -6.55
N ILE A 96 10.30 -4.34 -6.22
CA ILE A 96 11.49 -4.46 -7.07
C ILE A 96 11.88 -5.92 -7.28
N ARG A 97 11.83 -6.75 -6.23
CA ARG A 97 12.14 -8.18 -6.30
C ARG A 97 11.15 -8.95 -7.18
N LEU A 98 9.88 -8.51 -7.24
CA LEU A 98 8.86 -9.08 -8.13
C LEU A 98 9.10 -8.71 -9.60
N CYS A 99 9.84 -7.64 -9.89
CA CYS A 99 10.23 -7.31 -11.26
C CYS A 99 11.25 -8.31 -11.83
N ASN A 100 11.13 -8.58 -13.13
CA ASN A 100 12.10 -9.42 -13.83
C ASN A 100 13.51 -8.80 -13.85
N ARG A 101 14.52 -9.60 -14.18
CA ARG A 101 15.94 -9.17 -14.17
C ARG A 101 16.21 -7.98 -15.11
N SER A 102 15.55 -7.95 -16.27
CA SER A 102 15.72 -6.86 -17.24
C SER A 102 15.21 -5.54 -16.66
N THR A 103 13.99 -5.53 -16.14
CA THR A 103 13.37 -4.38 -15.48
C THR A 103 14.21 -3.91 -14.30
N ARG A 104 14.67 -4.81 -13.41
CA ARG A 104 15.52 -4.44 -12.28
C ARG A 104 16.82 -3.75 -12.69
N ARG A 105 17.45 -4.19 -13.79
CA ARG A 105 18.65 -3.53 -14.34
C ARG A 105 18.33 -2.16 -14.92
N HIS A 106 17.19 -2.04 -15.60
CA HIS A 106 16.76 -0.77 -16.20
C HIS A 106 16.37 0.28 -15.17
N LEU A 107 15.76 -0.13 -14.05
CA LEU A 107 15.38 0.80 -12.98
C LEU A 107 16.59 1.52 -12.35
N GLY A 108 17.82 1.02 -12.54
CA GLY A 108 19.04 1.71 -12.13
C GLY A 108 19.13 2.01 -10.63
N ILE A 109 18.37 1.29 -9.80
CA ILE A 109 18.25 1.59 -8.37
C ILE A 109 19.61 1.36 -7.70
N PRO A 110 20.19 2.40 -7.06
CA PRO A 110 21.45 2.26 -6.34
C PRO A 110 21.38 1.10 -5.34
N LYS A 111 22.39 0.22 -5.35
CA LYS A 111 22.43 -0.92 -4.40
C LYS A 111 22.33 -0.48 -2.94
N ALA A 112 22.81 0.73 -2.61
CA ALA A 112 22.71 1.31 -1.27
C ALA A 112 21.27 1.62 -0.82
N LEU A 113 20.31 1.71 -1.75
CA LEU A 113 18.89 1.94 -1.46
C LEU A 113 18.08 0.64 -1.43
N LEU A 114 18.69 -0.48 -1.83
CA LEU A 114 18.12 -1.82 -1.70
C LEU A 114 18.54 -2.36 -0.33
N LEU A 115 17.56 -2.65 0.53
CA LEU A 115 17.77 -3.23 1.86
C LEU A 115 18.18 -4.70 1.77
#